data_AF-A0A2V9AGB8-F1
#
_entry.id   AF-A0A2V9AGB8-F1
#
_cell.length_a   1.000
_cell.length_b   1.000
_cell.length_c   1.000
_cell.angle_alpha   90.00
_cell.angle_beta   90.00
_cell.angle_gamma   90.00
#
_symmetry.space_group_name_H-M   'P 1'
#
loop_
_entity.id
_entity.type
_entity.pdbx_description
1 polymer ?
#
loop_
_entity_poly.entity_id
_entity_poly.type
_entity_poly.pdbx_seq_one_letter_code
_entity_poly.pdbx_strand_id
1 'polypeptide(L)'
;MSGTQLPIHITNIAFQYPQRGVVIGECSDGNRTGTCGVSGAVLDNVTAGLANQPNSGPCTDITGGSFWIWLRDYGCSGNAYNAAGGRFSNNAAAVLIDGAGNSGNGLIHINDSNFAGGGIKFIPGANGGSLYGSNITEEGLGDRVHDIPPVVWFTSFGGAVDSYLSNIQMADGGPTPTPAIQNDGGGPGPTVANTTGGGGVQGSATVLNQNIQNFTAQAISPILARQTGFFNGYMVGETDSARRIAGLVPVRFKNLAVSNSSSWVATQYSGATTLSTGQPDPFGGTSATKASSTTAMNEGMYFSKACQATRYTPNAGDWIIAGAWIKGDSRTTIHGLGLSFCGYPQPTFSKKMYQQGMLEGDGQWSWQWLAYKVSGGPATYFSLYCQFSTSPVTAYGPVLYIIPGGAISDDDALEFASTMASVDSACPVGSICNMPGHPLVTIP
;
A
#
# COMPACT_ATOMS: atom_id res chain seq x y z
N MET A 1 -34.03 -0.07 -6.89
CA MET A 1 -33.83 -1.19 -7.84
C MET A 1 -33.38 -2.40 -7.04
N SER A 2 -34.03 -3.54 -7.24
CA SER A 2 -33.85 -4.76 -6.43
C SER A 2 -33.97 -5.99 -7.33
N GLY A 3 -33.04 -6.94 -7.22
CA GLY A 3 -33.09 -8.23 -7.92
C GLY A 3 -33.05 -8.13 -9.45
N THR A 4 -32.53 -7.02 -9.97
CA THR A 4 -32.47 -6.76 -11.41
C THR A 4 -31.32 -7.54 -12.03
N GLN A 5 -31.61 -8.42 -12.97
CA GLN A 5 -30.61 -9.25 -13.68
C GLN A 5 -30.49 -8.91 -15.18
N LEU A 6 -31.32 -7.98 -15.66
CA LEU A 6 -31.25 -7.44 -17.01
C LEU A 6 -30.92 -5.96 -16.94
N PRO A 7 -30.09 -5.42 -17.86
CA PRO A 7 -29.69 -4.02 -17.81
C PRO A 7 -30.88 -3.05 -17.77
N ILE A 8 -30.89 -2.17 -16.78
CA ILE A 8 -31.82 -1.02 -16.71
C ILE A 8 -31.06 0.25 -17.06
N HIS A 9 -31.68 1.12 -17.85
CA HIS A 9 -31.14 2.44 -18.18
C HIS A 9 -32.16 3.53 -17.86
N ILE A 10 -31.78 4.46 -17.00
CA ILE A 10 -32.57 5.62 -16.56
C ILE A 10 -31.82 6.88 -16.96
N THR A 11 -32.49 7.84 -17.58
CA THR A 11 -31.83 9.07 -18.05
C THR A 11 -32.71 10.30 -17.95
N ASN A 12 -32.07 11.48 -17.82
CA ASN A 12 -32.70 12.81 -17.86
C ASN A 12 -33.78 13.02 -16.79
N ILE A 13 -33.50 12.60 -15.56
CA ILE A 13 -34.43 12.72 -14.44
C ILE A 13 -33.76 13.48 -13.30
N ALA A 14 -34.47 14.47 -12.77
CA ALA A 14 -34.10 15.17 -11.53
C ALA A 14 -35.25 15.05 -10.53
N PHE A 15 -34.93 14.71 -9.28
CA PHE A 15 -35.91 14.58 -8.22
C PHE A 15 -35.31 14.84 -6.85
N GLN A 16 -36.18 15.09 -5.86
CA GLN A 16 -35.80 15.20 -4.46
C GLN A 16 -36.61 14.19 -3.64
N TYR A 17 -35.94 13.45 -2.78
CA TYR A 17 -36.59 12.54 -1.84
C TYR A 17 -36.04 12.73 -0.43
N PRO A 18 -36.87 12.81 0.63
CA PRO A 18 -36.41 13.22 1.95
C PRO A 18 -35.33 12.32 2.56
N GLN A 19 -35.41 11.00 2.36
CA GLN A 19 -34.52 10.02 3.01
C GLN A 19 -33.39 9.53 2.11
N ARG A 20 -33.67 8.65 1.15
CA ARG A 20 -32.69 8.10 0.20
C ARG A 20 -33.21 8.28 -1.23
N GLY A 21 -32.42 8.88 -2.11
CA GLY A 21 -32.84 9.19 -3.48
C GLY A 21 -32.87 7.96 -4.36
N VAL A 22 -31.72 7.30 -4.51
CA VAL A 22 -31.55 6.09 -5.32
C VAL A 22 -31.06 4.95 -4.43
N VAL A 23 -31.76 3.81 -4.48
CA VAL A 23 -31.34 2.59 -3.77
C VAL A 23 -31.18 1.46 -4.78
N ILE A 24 -30.04 0.78 -4.77
CA ILE A 24 -29.64 -0.28 -5.71
C ILE A 24 -29.20 -1.51 -4.91
N GLY A 25 -29.85 -2.64 -5.14
CA GLY A 25 -29.45 -3.93 -4.56
C GLY A 25 -30.03 -4.26 -3.17
N GLU A 26 -30.75 -3.32 -2.56
CA GLU A 26 -31.53 -3.57 -1.34
C GLU A 26 -32.87 -4.24 -1.69
N CYS A 27 -33.21 -5.32 -1.00
CA CYS A 27 -34.50 -5.97 -1.11
C CYS A 27 -35.65 -5.07 -0.58
N SER A 28 -36.89 -5.35 -0.97
CA SER A 28 -38.06 -4.57 -0.53
C SER A 28 -38.34 -4.64 0.98
N ASP A 29 -37.79 -5.64 1.67
CA ASP A 29 -37.82 -5.80 3.13
C ASP A 29 -36.63 -5.12 3.84
N GLY A 30 -35.80 -4.39 3.09
CA GLY A 30 -34.60 -3.72 3.60
C GLY A 30 -33.37 -4.62 3.70
N ASN A 31 -33.42 -5.86 3.20
CA ASN A 31 -32.28 -6.76 3.25
C ASN A 31 -31.15 -6.33 2.28
N ARG A 32 -29.92 -6.28 2.79
CA ARG A 32 -28.68 -5.83 2.12
C ARG A 32 -27.65 -6.95 1.90
N THR A 33 -27.95 -8.20 2.30
CA THR A 33 -26.96 -9.28 2.43
C THR A 33 -26.57 -9.98 1.13
N GLY A 34 -27.13 -9.58 -0.02
CA GLY A 34 -26.79 -10.18 -1.32
C GLY A 34 -27.96 -10.75 -2.10
N THR A 35 -29.11 -10.96 -1.45
CA THR A 35 -30.24 -11.69 -2.06
C THR A 35 -30.86 -10.95 -3.25
N CYS A 36 -30.83 -9.62 -3.24
CA CYS A 36 -31.46 -8.78 -4.26
C CYS A 36 -30.46 -7.92 -5.02
N GLY A 37 -29.22 -8.40 -5.18
CA GLY A 37 -28.20 -7.71 -5.95
C GLY A 37 -28.68 -7.31 -7.34
N VAL A 38 -28.21 -6.16 -7.79
CA VAL A 38 -28.49 -5.63 -9.13
C VAL A 38 -27.28 -5.87 -10.02
N SER A 39 -27.57 -6.33 -11.22
CA SER A 39 -26.61 -6.61 -12.27
C SER A 39 -27.02 -5.82 -13.50
N GLY A 40 -26.26 -4.77 -13.81
CA GLY A 40 -26.54 -3.90 -14.95
C GLY A 40 -27.54 -2.78 -14.63
N ALA A 41 -27.05 -1.63 -14.18
CA ALA A 41 -27.85 -0.41 -14.10
C ALA A 41 -27.06 0.80 -14.60
N VAL A 42 -27.68 1.63 -15.42
CA VAL A 42 -27.12 2.89 -15.93
C VAL A 42 -28.04 4.03 -15.51
N LEU A 43 -27.47 5.02 -14.84
CA LEU A 43 -28.09 6.29 -14.52
C LEU A 43 -27.29 7.38 -15.23
N ASP A 44 -27.90 8.01 -16.23
CA ASP A 44 -27.22 8.91 -17.16
C ASP A 44 -27.92 10.27 -17.19
N ASN A 45 -27.23 11.34 -16.80
CA ASN A 45 -27.82 12.66 -16.59
C ASN A 45 -28.98 12.60 -15.58
N VAL A 46 -28.68 12.07 -14.39
CA VAL A 46 -29.64 11.91 -13.29
C VAL A 46 -29.17 12.71 -12.08
N THR A 47 -30.08 13.45 -11.46
CA THR A 47 -29.81 14.16 -10.21
C THR A 47 -30.80 13.77 -9.13
N ALA A 48 -30.29 13.37 -7.96
CA ALA A 48 -31.09 13.12 -6.78
C ALA A 48 -30.72 14.11 -5.66
N GLY A 49 -31.72 14.78 -5.10
CA GLY A 49 -31.57 15.63 -3.92
C GLY A 49 -32.12 14.97 -2.67
N LEU A 50 -31.53 15.28 -1.51
CA LEU A 50 -32.02 14.88 -0.20
C LEU A 50 -32.61 16.06 0.57
N ALA A 51 -33.39 15.75 1.62
CA ALA A 51 -33.64 16.71 2.68
C ALA A 51 -32.47 16.64 3.68
N ASN A 52 -31.86 17.78 4.00
CA ASN A 52 -30.74 17.86 4.95
C ASN A 52 -31.29 17.71 6.39
N GLN A 53 -31.42 16.46 6.88
CA GLN A 53 -31.97 16.12 8.20
C GLN A 53 -31.21 14.94 8.83
N PRO A 54 -31.25 14.76 10.17
CA PRO A 54 -30.37 13.80 10.85
C PRO A 54 -30.42 12.34 10.40
N ASN A 55 -31.59 11.89 9.93
CA ASN A 55 -31.83 10.51 9.52
C ASN A 55 -31.90 10.33 8.00
N SER A 56 -31.60 11.38 7.23
CA SER A 56 -31.55 11.30 5.77
C SER A 56 -30.21 10.74 5.30
N GLY A 57 -30.19 10.23 4.08
CA GLY A 57 -29.01 9.74 3.39
C GLY A 57 -28.75 8.24 3.59
N PRO A 58 -27.78 7.69 2.85
CA PRO A 58 -27.05 8.33 1.75
C PRO A 58 -27.97 8.67 0.56
N CYS A 59 -27.52 9.56 -0.34
CA CYS A 59 -28.36 9.97 -1.47
C CYS A 59 -28.51 8.84 -2.49
N THR A 60 -27.40 8.21 -2.84
CA THR A 60 -27.37 6.95 -3.58
C THR A 60 -26.81 5.86 -2.68
N ASP A 61 -27.52 4.74 -2.59
CA ASP A 61 -27.16 3.58 -1.77
C ASP A 61 -27.02 2.35 -2.66
N ILE A 62 -25.80 1.85 -2.82
CA ILE A 62 -25.47 0.68 -3.64
C ILE A 62 -25.02 -0.45 -2.71
N THR A 63 -25.78 -1.54 -2.65
CA THR A 63 -25.52 -2.65 -1.74
C THR A 63 -25.95 -3.99 -2.36
N GLY A 64 -26.00 -5.05 -1.55
CA GLY A 64 -26.60 -6.32 -1.95
C GLY A 64 -25.78 -7.12 -2.95
N GLY A 65 -24.47 -6.92 -3.03
CA GLY A 65 -23.64 -7.62 -4.03
C GLY A 65 -23.95 -7.17 -5.46
N SER A 66 -24.12 -5.87 -5.65
CA SER A 66 -24.47 -5.28 -6.95
C SER A 66 -23.23 -5.07 -7.82
N PHE A 67 -23.37 -5.32 -9.12
CA PHE A 67 -22.30 -5.22 -10.11
C PHE A 67 -22.76 -4.54 -11.40
N TRP A 68 -21.79 -3.98 -12.13
CA TRP A 68 -22.02 -3.36 -13.44
C TRP A 68 -23.00 -2.19 -13.32
N ILE A 69 -22.59 -1.19 -12.54
CA ILE A 69 -23.40 0.01 -12.30
C ILE A 69 -22.65 1.21 -12.88
N TRP A 70 -23.34 2.04 -13.66
CA TRP A 70 -22.79 3.25 -14.24
C TRP A 70 -23.61 4.45 -13.80
N LEU A 71 -22.96 5.41 -13.15
CA LEU A 71 -23.47 6.75 -12.88
C LEU A 71 -22.70 7.71 -13.79
N ARG A 72 -23.39 8.34 -14.74
CA ARG A 72 -22.81 9.26 -15.74
C ARG A 72 -23.55 10.58 -15.66
N ASP A 73 -22.82 11.69 -15.74
CA ASP A 73 -23.42 13.03 -15.62
C ASP A 73 -24.32 13.12 -14.37
N TYR A 74 -23.79 12.62 -13.24
CA TYR A 74 -24.61 12.29 -12.07
C TYR A 74 -24.48 13.33 -10.95
N GLY A 75 -25.62 13.70 -10.37
CA GLY A 75 -25.71 14.63 -9.25
C GLY A 75 -26.30 13.99 -8.00
N CYS A 76 -25.67 14.16 -6.84
CA CYS A 76 -26.24 13.78 -5.56
C CYS A 76 -25.81 14.73 -4.42
N SER A 77 -26.75 15.05 -3.52
CA SER A 77 -26.43 15.77 -2.29
C SER A 77 -26.22 14.78 -1.14
N GLY A 78 -25.04 14.77 -0.51
CA GLY A 78 -24.80 14.12 0.77
C GLY A 78 -25.52 14.81 1.94
N ASN A 79 -25.27 14.32 3.14
CA ASN A 79 -25.91 14.80 4.37
C ASN A 79 -24.91 15.01 5.52
N ALA A 80 -23.64 15.30 5.20
CA ALA A 80 -22.56 15.40 6.20
C ALA A 80 -22.85 16.42 7.33
N TYR A 81 -23.62 17.47 7.03
CA TYR A 81 -24.01 18.53 7.97
C TYR A 81 -24.86 18.05 9.14
N ASN A 82 -25.82 17.16 8.86
CA ASN A 82 -26.84 16.78 9.83
C ASN A 82 -26.82 15.31 10.20
N ALA A 83 -26.19 14.44 9.40
CA ALA A 83 -26.16 13.00 9.63
C ALA A 83 -25.72 12.67 11.06
N ALA A 84 -26.49 11.83 11.74
CA ALA A 84 -26.08 11.28 13.03
C ALA A 84 -24.75 10.52 12.86
N GLY A 85 -23.71 10.95 13.59
CA GLY A 85 -22.33 10.48 13.41
C GLY A 85 -21.44 11.37 12.54
N GLY A 86 -21.96 12.50 12.03
CA GLY A 86 -21.24 13.49 11.25
C GLY A 86 -20.68 12.94 9.94
N ARG A 87 -19.55 13.50 9.48
CA ARG A 87 -18.89 13.14 8.21
C ARG A 87 -18.56 11.64 8.05
N PHE A 88 -18.41 10.91 9.16
CA PHE A 88 -18.07 9.49 9.13
C PHE A 88 -19.27 8.57 8.94
N SER A 89 -20.49 9.09 9.11
CA SER A 89 -21.72 8.34 8.98
C SER A 89 -21.93 7.83 7.55
N ASN A 90 -22.53 6.65 7.40
CA ASN A 90 -22.97 6.16 6.09
C ASN A 90 -23.99 7.11 5.45
N ASN A 91 -24.81 7.74 6.29
CA ASN A 91 -25.81 8.70 5.88
C ASN A 91 -25.21 9.99 5.32
N ALA A 92 -23.95 10.32 5.67
CA ALA A 92 -23.29 11.53 5.19
C ALA A 92 -22.93 11.46 3.70
N ALA A 93 -22.79 10.27 3.13
CA ALA A 93 -22.31 10.09 1.76
C ALA A 93 -23.34 10.55 0.71
N ALA A 94 -22.85 11.18 -0.36
CA ALA A 94 -23.64 11.37 -1.57
C ALA A 94 -23.87 10.02 -2.26
N VAL A 95 -22.81 9.19 -2.34
CA VAL A 95 -22.90 7.82 -2.82
C VAL A 95 -22.28 6.89 -1.80
N LEU A 96 -23.07 5.97 -1.26
CA LEU A 96 -22.58 4.88 -0.44
C LEU A 96 -22.53 3.62 -1.28
N ILE A 97 -21.37 2.99 -1.35
CA ILE A 97 -21.16 1.66 -1.89
C ILE A 97 -20.86 0.75 -0.70
N ASP A 98 -21.86 -0.01 -0.27
CA ASP A 98 -21.85 -0.74 1.00
C ASP A 98 -21.85 -2.25 0.78
N GLY A 99 -20.65 -2.83 0.82
CA GLY A 99 -20.41 -4.27 0.81
C GLY A 99 -20.52 -4.92 2.19
N ALA A 100 -20.79 -4.16 3.25
CA ALA A 100 -20.85 -4.72 4.59
C ALA A 100 -21.95 -5.80 4.68
N GLY A 101 -21.55 -7.03 5.02
CA GLY A 101 -22.47 -8.16 5.13
C GLY A 101 -22.83 -8.85 3.81
N ASN A 102 -22.15 -8.54 2.70
CA ASN A 102 -22.26 -9.28 1.44
C ASN A 102 -20.87 -9.57 0.84
N SER A 103 -20.85 -10.23 -0.33
CA SER A 103 -19.60 -10.58 -1.01
C SER A 103 -18.82 -9.37 -1.55
N GLY A 104 -19.44 -8.21 -1.69
CA GLY A 104 -18.84 -6.99 -2.23
C GLY A 104 -19.65 -6.44 -3.40
N ASN A 105 -19.58 -5.13 -3.60
CA ASN A 105 -20.13 -4.46 -4.77
C ASN A 105 -18.97 -4.01 -5.66
N GLY A 106 -19.10 -4.20 -6.97
CA GLY A 106 -17.98 -3.94 -7.86
C GLY A 106 -18.38 -3.59 -9.27
N LEU A 107 -17.39 -3.20 -10.07
CA LEU A 107 -17.58 -2.69 -11.42
C LEU A 107 -18.58 -1.52 -11.40
N ILE A 108 -18.37 -0.65 -10.40
CA ILE A 108 -19.13 0.57 -10.19
C ILE A 108 -18.34 1.70 -10.86
N HIS A 109 -18.96 2.33 -11.84
CA HIS A 109 -18.38 3.42 -12.63
C HIS A 109 -19.12 4.70 -12.29
N ILE A 110 -18.39 5.74 -11.88
CA ILE A 110 -18.96 7.05 -11.56
C ILE A 110 -18.17 8.09 -12.34
N ASN A 111 -18.83 8.79 -13.25
CA ASN A 111 -18.20 9.67 -14.22
C ASN A 111 -18.92 11.01 -14.28
N ASP A 112 -18.15 12.08 -14.44
CA ASP A 112 -18.65 13.43 -14.73
C ASP A 112 -19.72 13.85 -13.70
N SER A 113 -19.36 13.78 -12.42
CA SER A 113 -20.30 13.88 -11.32
C SER A 113 -20.00 15.08 -10.42
N ASN A 114 -21.06 15.71 -9.92
CA ASN A 114 -20.96 16.76 -8.92
C ASN A 114 -21.74 16.37 -7.66
N PHE A 115 -21.07 16.42 -6.53
CA PHE A 115 -21.64 16.12 -5.23
C PHE A 115 -21.60 17.33 -4.30
N ALA A 116 -22.56 17.40 -3.38
CA ALA A 116 -22.64 18.46 -2.41
C ALA A 116 -22.82 17.93 -0.99
N GLY A 117 -21.98 18.33 -0.05
CA GLY A 117 -22.15 17.96 1.36
C GLY A 117 -21.89 16.48 1.66
N GLY A 118 -21.03 15.84 0.86
CA GLY A 118 -20.71 14.43 0.96
C GLY A 118 -20.17 13.84 -0.34
N GLY A 119 -19.17 12.97 -0.25
CA GLY A 119 -18.58 12.28 -1.41
C GLY A 119 -19.06 10.83 -1.57
N ILE A 120 -18.20 10.03 -2.18
CA ILE A 120 -18.35 8.59 -2.34
C ILE A 120 -17.71 7.90 -1.12
N LYS A 121 -18.50 7.10 -0.39
CA LYS A 121 -17.99 6.20 0.65
C LYS A 121 -18.05 4.77 0.14
N PHE A 122 -16.91 4.09 0.15
CA PHE A 122 -16.77 2.71 -0.30
C PHE A 122 -16.40 1.81 0.89
N ILE A 123 -17.27 0.84 1.15
CA ILE A 123 -17.08 -0.21 2.16
C ILE A 123 -16.99 -1.53 1.39
N PRO A 124 -15.81 -2.20 1.32
CA PRO A 124 -15.70 -3.48 0.62
C PRO A 124 -16.48 -4.59 1.32
N GLY A 125 -16.89 -5.60 0.55
CA GLY A 125 -17.44 -6.84 1.09
C GLY A 125 -16.38 -7.91 1.33
N ALA A 126 -16.83 -9.13 1.63
CA ALA A 126 -15.94 -10.25 1.96
C ALA A 126 -14.94 -10.59 0.84
N ASN A 127 -15.34 -10.39 -0.43
CA ASN A 127 -14.50 -10.59 -1.61
C ASN A 127 -14.03 -9.25 -2.22
N GLY A 128 -14.06 -8.15 -1.46
CA GLY A 128 -13.63 -6.84 -1.91
C GLY A 128 -14.69 -6.09 -2.72
N GLY A 129 -14.34 -5.67 -3.94
CA GLY A 129 -15.19 -4.87 -4.82
C GLY A 129 -14.39 -3.96 -5.75
N SER A 130 -15.06 -3.12 -6.53
CA SER A 130 -14.35 -2.13 -7.35
C SER A 130 -15.11 -0.86 -7.66
N LEU A 131 -14.36 0.23 -7.77
CA LEU A 131 -14.83 1.59 -8.06
C LEU A 131 -13.93 2.23 -9.10
N TYR A 132 -14.51 2.70 -10.20
CA TYR A 132 -13.82 3.48 -11.23
C TYR A 132 -14.46 4.86 -11.28
N GLY A 133 -13.69 5.89 -10.93
CA GLY A 133 -14.16 7.26 -10.81
C GLY A 133 -13.45 8.20 -11.76
N SER A 134 -14.16 9.05 -12.50
CA SER A 134 -13.52 10.12 -13.29
C SER A 134 -14.29 11.44 -13.27
N ASN A 135 -13.58 12.57 -13.23
CA ASN A 135 -14.16 13.91 -13.26
C ASN A 135 -15.24 14.10 -12.19
N ILE A 136 -14.86 13.84 -10.94
CA ILE A 136 -15.77 13.92 -9.80
C ILE A 136 -15.36 15.12 -8.96
N THR A 137 -16.31 16.03 -8.75
CA THR A 137 -16.13 17.16 -7.85
C THR A 137 -17.05 17.00 -6.65
N GLU A 138 -16.52 17.25 -5.46
CA GLU A 138 -17.34 17.45 -4.27
C GLU A 138 -17.16 18.88 -3.77
N GLU A 139 -18.29 19.50 -3.45
CA GLU A 139 -18.38 20.81 -2.85
C GLU A 139 -19.02 20.66 -1.46
N GLY A 140 -18.30 21.03 -0.40
CA GLY A 140 -18.98 21.50 0.79
C GLY A 140 -19.79 22.74 0.40
N LEU A 141 -21.00 22.88 0.93
CA LEU A 141 -21.92 24.03 0.74
C LEU A 141 -21.36 25.38 1.23
N GLY A 142 -20.03 25.52 1.36
CA GLY A 142 -19.30 26.76 1.58
C GLY A 142 -19.40 27.36 2.98
N ASP A 143 -20.05 26.68 3.94
CA ASP A 143 -20.19 27.23 5.28
C ASP A 143 -18.87 27.22 6.07
N ARG A 144 -17.92 26.34 5.74
CA ARG A 144 -16.65 26.12 6.47
C ARG A 144 -16.82 25.94 7.97
N VAL A 145 -18.02 25.53 8.42
CA VAL A 145 -18.34 25.25 9.82
C VAL A 145 -18.43 23.75 10.04
N HIS A 146 -18.95 23.00 9.07
CA HIS A 146 -19.16 21.58 9.21
C HIS A 146 -18.08 20.79 8.49
N ASP A 147 -17.60 19.71 9.12
CA ASP A 147 -16.64 18.84 8.47
C ASP A 147 -17.29 18.07 7.33
N ILE A 148 -16.58 18.06 6.20
CA ILE A 148 -16.98 17.37 4.97
C ILE A 148 -16.13 16.10 4.82
N PRO A 149 -16.72 14.95 4.45
CA PRO A 149 -15.95 13.73 4.19
C PRO A 149 -15.13 13.86 2.90
N PRO A 150 -14.15 12.98 2.68
CA PRO A 150 -13.41 12.94 1.43
C PRO A 150 -14.31 12.79 0.19
N VAL A 151 -13.87 13.28 -0.98
CA VAL A 151 -14.57 13.07 -2.26
C VAL A 151 -14.73 11.58 -2.53
N VAL A 152 -13.66 10.81 -2.28
CA VAL A 152 -13.69 9.35 -2.30
C VAL A 152 -13.04 8.80 -1.03
N TRP A 153 -13.78 8.01 -0.27
CA TRP A 153 -13.32 7.41 0.98
C TRP A 153 -13.46 5.89 0.96
N PHE A 154 -12.32 5.18 1.00
CA PHE A 154 -12.27 3.75 1.24
C PHE A 154 -12.11 3.50 2.74
N THR A 155 -13.11 2.87 3.37
CA THR A 155 -13.02 2.50 4.80
C THR A 155 -12.03 1.37 5.05
N SER A 156 -11.75 0.58 4.02
CA SER A 156 -10.67 -0.41 3.98
C SER A 156 -10.34 -0.73 2.52
N PHE A 157 -9.14 -1.26 2.30
CA PHE A 157 -8.63 -1.61 0.98
C PHE A 157 -7.68 -2.80 1.10
N GLY A 158 -7.97 -3.87 0.38
CA GLY A 158 -7.17 -5.10 0.35
C GLY A 158 -6.97 -5.59 -1.08
N GLY A 159 -6.22 -6.68 -1.27
CA GLY A 159 -5.88 -7.18 -2.62
C GLY A 159 -7.05 -7.62 -3.50
N ALA A 160 -8.27 -7.75 -2.95
CA ALA A 160 -9.49 -8.04 -3.69
C ALA A 160 -10.30 -6.77 -4.06
N VAL A 161 -9.77 -5.58 -3.76
CA VAL A 161 -10.36 -4.29 -4.17
C VAL A 161 -9.56 -3.74 -5.34
N ASP A 162 -10.25 -3.41 -6.44
CA ASP A 162 -9.68 -2.73 -7.59
C ASP A 162 -10.28 -1.32 -7.75
N SER A 163 -9.44 -0.33 -8.02
CA SER A 163 -9.91 1.05 -8.14
C SER A 163 -8.95 1.93 -8.94
N TYR A 164 -9.53 2.69 -9.85
CA TYR A 164 -8.87 3.74 -10.61
C TYR A 164 -9.67 5.03 -10.52
N LEU A 165 -9.04 6.09 -10.05
CA LEU A 165 -9.63 7.39 -9.83
C LEU A 165 -8.90 8.45 -10.64
N SER A 166 -9.58 9.19 -11.50
CA SER A 166 -8.98 10.26 -12.29
C SER A 166 -9.70 11.59 -12.15
N ASN A 167 -8.94 12.68 -12.04
CA ASN A 167 -9.48 14.02 -11.92
C ASN A 167 -10.54 14.14 -10.80
N ILE A 168 -10.13 13.75 -9.59
CA ILE A 168 -10.95 13.85 -8.37
C ILE A 168 -10.67 15.19 -7.69
N GLN A 169 -11.72 15.97 -7.44
CA GLN A 169 -11.61 17.35 -7.00
C GLN A 169 -12.43 17.62 -5.74
N MET A 170 -11.78 18.26 -4.76
CA MET A 170 -12.42 18.84 -3.58
C MET A 170 -12.43 20.36 -3.76
N ALA A 171 -13.60 20.94 -4.01
CA ALA A 171 -13.74 22.34 -4.37
C ALA A 171 -13.79 23.27 -3.14
N ASP A 172 -14.67 23.01 -2.17
CA ASP A 172 -14.75 23.76 -0.92
C ASP A 172 -14.95 22.82 0.27
N GLY A 173 -13.87 22.55 1.00
CA GLY A 173 -13.92 21.60 2.12
C GLY A 173 -14.57 22.16 3.39
N GLY A 174 -14.52 21.36 4.46
CA GLY A 174 -14.95 21.79 5.80
C GLY A 174 -13.96 22.73 6.50
N PRO A 175 -14.16 23.02 7.81
CA PRO A 175 -13.22 23.81 8.61
C PRO A 175 -11.84 23.15 8.71
N THR A 176 -11.78 21.82 8.58
CA THR A 176 -10.54 21.06 8.52
C THR A 176 -10.20 20.70 7.07
N PRO A 177 -8.90 20.64 6.71
CA PRO A 177 -8.50 20.21 5.37
C PRO A 177 -9.06 18.83 5.03
N THR A 178 -10.05 18.79 4.13
CA THR A 178 -10.70 17.56 3.68
C THR A 178 -9.87 16.90 2.59
N PRO A 179 -9.46 15.63 2.71
CA PRO A 179 -8.77 14.92 1.63
C PRO A 179 -9.63 14.83 0.39
N ALA A 180 -9.03 14.90 -0.80
CA ALA A 180 -9.75 14.53 -2.01
C ALA A 180 -10.02 13.01 -2.01
N ILE A 181 -9.01 12.22 -1.61
CA ILE A 181 -9.11 10.77 -1.51
C ILE A 181 -8.55 10.33 -0.16
N GLN A 182 -9.28 9.46 0.53
CA GLN A 182 -8.82 8.84 1.76
C GLN A 182 -8.96 7.32 1.68
N ASN A 183 -7.91 6.61 2.08
CA ASN A 183 -7.90 5.16 2.21
C ASN A 183 -7.46 4.76 3.62
N ASP A 184 -8.38 4.25 4.42
CA ASP A 184 -8.10 3.78 5.79
C ASP A 184 -7.62 2.32 5.83
N GLY A 185 -7.50 1.68 4.66
CA GLY A 185 -7.02 0.31 4.50
C GLY A 185 -5.50 0.15 4.54
N GLY A 186 -5.05 -1.06 4.92
CA GLY A 186 -3.62 -1.41 4.96
C GLY A 186 -3.04 -1.97 3.64
N GLY A 187 -3.88 -2.22 2.62
CA GLY A 187 -3.47 -2.73 1.31
C GLY A 187 -2.78 -1.69 0.41
N PRO A 188 -2.48 -2.03 -0.86
CA PRO A 188 -1.78 -1.15 -1.80
C PRO A 188 -2.59 0.10 -2.21
N GLY A 189 -3.90 0.11 -1.96
CA GLY A 189 -4.77 1.25 -2.21
C GLY A 189 -5.14 1.45 -3.69
N PRO A 190 -5.94 2.49 -3.99
CA PRO A 190 -6.36 2.80 -5.35
C PRO A 190 -5.22 3.37 -6.21
N THR A 191 -5.38 3.31 -7.53
CA THR A 191 -4.58 4.11 -8.46
C THR A 191 -5.25 5.47 -8.66
N VAL A 192 -4.49 6.55 -8.53
CA VAL A 192 -4.97 7.94 -8.61
C VAL A 192 -4.24 8.68 -9.72
N ALA A 193 -4.99 9.10 -10.73
CA ALA A 193 -4.50 9.83 -11.89
C ALA A 193 -5.04 11.27 -11.91
N ASN A 194 -4.28 12.19 -11.33
CA ASN A 194 -4.67 13.58 -11.07
C ASN A 194 -5.74 13.71 -9.98
N THR A 195 -5.42 14.51 -8.97
CA THR A 195 -6.37 14.96 -7.97
C THR A 195 -6.01 16.40 -7.61
N THR A 196 -7.02 17.23 -7.39
CA THR A 196 -6.84 18.66 -7.09
C THR A 196 -7.72 19.08 -5.92
N GLY A 197 -7.19 19.98 -5.09
CA GLY A 197 -7.94 20.56 -3.98
C GLY A 197 -7.93 19.69 -2.72
N GLY A 198 -8.42 20.26 -1.62
CA GLY A 198 -8.38 19.61 -0.32
C GLY A 198 -6.97 19.28 0.20
N GLY A 199 -6.89 18.25 1.05
CA GLY A 199 -5.65 17.69 1.63
C GLY A 199 -4.95 16.65 0.76
N GLY A 200 -5.32 16.51 -0.53
CA GLY A 200 -4.75 15.53 -1.47
C GLY A 200 -5.18 14.09 -1.19
N VAL A 201 -4.26 13.13 -1.43
CA VAL A 201 -4.46 11.70 -1.14
C VAL A 201 -3.94 11.35 0.25
N GLN A 202 -4.79 10.76 1.09
CA GLN A 202 -4.42 10.21 2.40
C GLN A 202 -4.53 8.67 2.43
N GLY A 203 -3.55 8.01 3.05
CA GLY A 203 -3.45 6.55 3.10
C GLY A 203 -2.78 5.93 1.87
N SER A 204 -2.68 4.60 1.82
CA SER A 204 -2.00 3.88 0.74
C SER A 204 -2.65 4.18 -0.61
N ALA A 205 -1.83 4.44 -1.63
CA ALA A 205 -2.27 4.64 -3.02
C ALA A 205 -1.08 4.62 -3.99
N THR A 206 -1.35 4.35 -5.27
CA THR A 206 -0.42 4.70 -6.36
C THR A 206 -0.86 6.01 -6.98
N VAL A 207 -0.07 7.07 -6.84
CA VAL A 207 -0.44 8.44 -7.24
C VAL A 207 0.37 8.89 -8.44
N LEU A 208 -0.24 8.92 -9.63
CA LEU A 208 0.43 9.37 -10.85
C LEU A 208 0.66 10.88 -10.86
N ASN A 209 -0.26 11.65 -10.28
CA ASN A 209 -0.15 13.10 -10.14
C ASN A 209 -1.14 13.60 -9.09
N GLN A 210 -0.73 14.59 -8.30
CA GLN A 210 -1.63 15.33 -7.40
C GLN A 210 -1.20 16.80 -7.25
N ASN A 211 -2.18 17.67 -7.13
CA ASN A 211 -1.99 19.09 -6.82
C ASN A 211 -2.76 19.44 -5.54
N ILE A 212 -2.02 19.82 -4.51
CA ILE A 212 -2.58 20.20 -3.21
C ILE A 212 -2.64 21.73 -3.17
N GLN A 213 -3.83 22.31 -3.32
CA GLN A 213 -4.01 23.77 -3.40
C GLN A 213 -3.98 24.46 -2.03
N ASN A 214 -4.26 23.74 -0.94
CA ASN A 214 -4.13 24.24 0.41
C ASN A 214 -2.96 23.51 1.06
N PHE A 215 -1.86 24.21 1.37
CA PHE A 215 -0.68 23.65 2.03
C PHE A 215 -1.02 23.10 3.42
N THR A 216 -1.67 21.94 3.49
CA THR A 216 -1.50 21.04 4.63
C THR A 216 -0.04 20.66 4.66
N ALA A 217 0.68 21.08 5.70
CA ALA A 217 1.93 20.45 6.05
C ALA A 217 1.63 18.96 6.25
N GLN A 218 1.92 18.15 5.23
CA GLN A 218 1.86 16.70 5.36
C GLN A 218 2.93 16.34 6.39
N ALA A 219 2.50 15.93 7.58
CA ALA A 219 3.40 15.55 8.67
C ALA A 219 4.01 14.15 8.48
N ILE A 220 3.67 13.48 7.37
CA ILE A 220 3.99 12.08 7.07
C ILE A 220 4.50 12.05 5.62
N SER A 221 5.66 11.47 5.37
CA SER A 221 6.18 11.30 4.01
C SER A 221 5.31 10.33 3.19
N PRO A 222 5.27 10.44 1.85
CA PRO A 222 4.51 9.51 1.00
C PRO A 222 4.87 8.04 1.25
N ILE A 223 6.14 7.71 1.48
CA ILE A 223 6.57 6.33 1.81
C ILE A 223 5.97 5.88 3.15
N LEU A 224 5.97 6.72 4.18
CA LEU A 224 5.37 6.41 5.48
C LEU A 224 3.85 6.22 5.38
N ALA A 225 3.20 6.89 4.41
CA ALA A 225 1.80 6.72 4.03
C ALA A 225 1.56 5.55 3.06
N ARG A 226 2.59 4.76 2.70
CA ARG A 226 2.54 3.65 1.71
C ARG A 226 2.11 4.09 0.32
N GLN A 227 2.55 5.27 -0.10
CA GLN A 227 2.27 5.81 -1.43
C GLN A 227 3.48 5.68 -2.36
N THR A 228 3.20 5.46 -3.65
CA THR A 228 4.19 5.49 -4.73
C THR A 228 3.71 6.38 -5.88
N GLY A 229 4.62 6.89 -6.72
CA GLY A 229 4.33 7.73 -7.87
C GLY A 229 4.96 9.13 -7.78
N PHE A 230 4.25 10.19 -8.19
CA PHE A 230 4.81 11.54 -8.31
C PHE A 230 4.18 12.53 -7.33
N PHE A 231 5.02 13.25 -6.59
CA PHE A 231 4.64 14.17 -5.52
C PHE A 231 5.44 15.47 -5.67
N ASN A 232 4.78 16.57 -6.04
CA ASN A 232 5.43 17.87 -6.20
C ASN A 232 6.71 17.84 -7.07
N GLY A 233 6.66 17.09 -8.19
CA GLY A 233 7.80 16.92 -9.10
C GLY A 233 8.85 15.88 -8.66
N TYR A 234 8.75 15.32 -7.45
CA TYR A 234 9.57 14.21 -6.99
C TYR A 234 8.95 12.88 -7.36
N MET A 235 9.77 11.90 -7.73
CA MET A 235 9.35 10.51 -7.89
C MET A 235 9.58 9.78 -6.57
N VAL A 236 8.53 9.17 -6.04
CA VAL A 236 8.57 8.26 -4.88
C VAL A 236 8.29 6.85 -5.38
N GLY A 237 9.33 6.03 -5.44
CA GLY A 237 9.23 4.67 -5.94
C GLY A 237 10.58 3.98 -5.92
N GLU A 238 10.59 2.72 -6.31
CA GLU A 238 11.83 1.96 -6.43
C GLU A 238 12.69 2.51 -7.58
N THR A 239 13.97 2.71 -7.29
CA THR A 239 14.97 3.08 -8.30
C THR A 239 16.13 2.10 -8.24
N ASP A 240 15.96 0.95 -8.89
CA ASP A 240 17.05 -0.01 -9.06
C ASP A 240 18.22 0.61 -9.83
N SER A 241 17.95 1.52 -10.77
CA SER A 241 18.96 2.21 -11.56
C SER A 241 19.99 2.96 -10.71
N ALA A 242 19.56 3.63 -9.63
CA ALA A 242 20.49 4.36 -8.76
C ALA A 242 21.42 3.39 -8.00
N ARG A 243 20.91 2.22 -7.62
CA ARG A 243 21.69 1.18 -6.92
C ARG A 243 22.60 0.39 -7.86
N ARG A 244 22.19 0.19 -9.12
CA ARG A 244 22.97 -0.50 -10.16
C ARG A 244 24.26 0.22 -10.55
N ILE A 245 24.37 1.51 -10.24
CA ILE A 245 25.60 2.29 -10.47
C ILE A 245 26.74 1.85 -9.53
N ALA A 246 26.47 1.00 -8.52
CA ALA A 246 27.45 0.55 -7.52
C ALA A 246 28.21 1.73 -6.89
N GLY A 247 27.48 2.83 -6.65
CA GLY A 247 28.06 4.06 -6.13
C GLY A 247 28.71 3.83 -4.77
N LEU A 248 29.84 4.49 -4.55
CA LEU A 248 30.43 4.59 -3.22
C LEU A 248 29.46 5.34 -2.30
N VAL A 249 29.02 4.68 -1.23
CA VAL A 249 28.09 5.28 -0.26
C VAL A 249 28.76 5.48 1.09
N PRO A 250 28.43 6.56 1.81
CA PRO A 250 28.87 6.74 3.19
C PRO A 250 28.15 5.76 4.12
N VAL A 251 28.91 5.03 4.93
CA VAL A 251 28.37 4.07 5.90
C VAL A 251 27.82 4.83 7.11
N ARG A 252 26.50 4.98 7.18
CA ARG A 252 25.81 5.66 8.31
C ARG A 252 25.61 4.76 9.53
N PHE A 253 25.39 3.47 9.30
CA PHE A 253 25.12 2.48 10.34
C PHE A 253 25.95 1.23 10.07
N LYS A 254 26.34 0.52 11.14
CA LYS A 254 27.13 -0.70 11.02
C LYS A 254 26.30 -1.80 10.33
N ASN A 255 26.80 -2.34 9.23
CA ASN A 255 26.19 -3.50 8.59
C ASN A 255 26.46 -4.77 9.43
N LEU A 256 25.39 -5.39 9.92
CA LEU A 256 25.40 -6.62 10.72
C LEU A 256 25.24 -7.89 9.87
N ALA A 257 24.86 -7.75 8.60
CA ALA A 257 24.88 -8.86 7.65
C ALA A 257 26.33 -9.12 7.23
N VAL A 258 26.64 -10.37 6.89
CA VAL A 258 27.96 -10.76 6.43
C VAL A 258 27.99 -10.65 4.92
N SER A 259 28.83 -9.75 4.42
CA SER A 259 29.01 -9.46 2.99
C SER A 259 29.71 -10.60 2.24
N ASN A 260 30.60 -11.35 2.91
CA ASN A 260 31.30 -12.49 2.30
C ASN A 260 30.38 -13.71 2.15
N SER A 261 29.98 -13.97 0.91
CA SER A 261 29.03 -15.01 0.54
C SER A 261 29.54 -16.44 0.76
N SER A 262 30.86 -16.65 0.89
CA SER A 262 31.45 -17.95 1.23
C SER A 262 31.18 -18.39 2.68
N SER A 263 30.72 -17.47 3.52
CA SER A 263 30.42 -17.72 4.94
C SER A 263 28.93 -17.84 5.23
N TRP A 264 28.08 -17.71 4.21
CA TRP A 264 26.66 -17.93 4.34
C TRP A 264 26.38 -19.41 4.56
N VAL A 265 25.30 -19.69 5.29
CA VAL A 265 24.86 -21.04 5.58
C VAL A 265 23.40 -21.18 5.19
N ALA A 266 22.97 -22.40 4.89
CA ALA A 266 21.59 -22.70 4.66
C ALA A 266 21.07 -23.69 5.70
N THR A 267 19.78 -23.62 6.01
CA THR A 267 19.10 -24.74 6.68
C THR A 267 19.23 -25.97 5.79
N GLN A 268 19.60 -27.11 6.38
CA GLN A 268 19.66 -28.39 5.67
C GLN A 268 18.59 -29.36 6.19
N TYR A 269 17.36 -28.89 6.37
CA TYR A 269 16.28 -29.72 6.91
C TYR A 269 16.00 -30.93 6.02
N SER A 270 16.19 -30.78 4.72
CA SER A 270 16.01 -31.84 3.72
C SER A 270 17.24 -32.71 3.48
N GLY A 271 18.42 -32.29 3.96
CA GLY A 271 19.71 -32.88 3.58
C GLY A 271 20.04 -32.77 2.08
N ALA A 272 19.26 -32.02 1.31
CA ALA A 272 19.33 -31.92 -0.16
C ALA A 272 19.71 -30.52 -0.65
N THR A 273 20.16 -29.66 0.26
CA THR A 273 20.52 -28.28 0.01
C THR A 273 21.90 -28.15 -0.64
N THR A 274 22.01 -27.30 -1.64
CA THR A 274 23.28 -26.90 -2.24
C THR A 274 23.44 -25.38 -2.18
N LEU A 275 24.60 -24.92 -1.69
CA LEU A 275 25.06 -23.54 -1.82
C LEU A 275 26.19 -23.49 -2.86
N SER A 276 25.99 -22.73 -3.92
CA SER A 276 26.98 -22.53 -4.98
C SER A 276 27.42 -21.07 -4.97
N THR A 277 28.64 -20.81 -4.49
CA THR A 277 29.30 -19.51 -4.56
C THR A 277 29.82 -19.25 -5.98
N GLY A 278 30.33 -18.05 -6.25
CA GLY A 278 30.93 -17.74 -7.55
C GLY A 278 29.91 -17.40 -8.65
N GLN A 279 28.67 -17.06 -8.28
CA GLN A 279 27.61 -16.78 -9.23
C GLN A 279 27.72 -15.34 -9.76
N PRO A 280 27.32 -15.08 -11.01
CA PRO A 280 27.30 -13.73 -11.56
C PRO A 280 26.49 -12.78 -10.68
N ASP A 281 27.07 -11.66 -10.28
CA ASP A 281 26.40 -10.65 -9.45
C ASP A 281 25.73 -9.55 -10.31
N PRO A 282 24.92 -8.64 -9.72
CA PRO A 282 24.21 -7.58 -10.45
C PRO A 282 25.12 -6.57 -11.16
N PHE A 283 26.42 -6.58 -10.85
CA PHE A 283 27.39 -5.58 -11.27
C PHE A 283 28.44 -6.15 -12.25
N GLY A 284 28.23 -7.38 -12.74
CA GLY A 284 29.10 -8.05 -13.70
C GLY A 284 30.28 -8.79 -13.09
N GLY A 285 30.38 -8.89 -11.76
CA GLY A 285 31.32 -9.76 -11.07
C GLY A 285 30.76 -11.16 -10.83
N THR A 286 31.42 -11.94 -9.96
CA THR A 286 31.04 -13.33 -9.63
C THR A 286 30.87 -13.57 -8.13
N SER A 287 30.49 -12.54 -7.37
CA SER A 287 30.49 -12.61 -5.90
C SER A 287 29.15 -13.07 -5.29
N ALA A 288 28.16 -13.43 -6.12
CA ALA A 288 26.85 -13.90 -5.65
C ALA A 288 26.87 -15.39 -5.25
N THR A 289 25.87 -15.80 -4.47
CA THR A 289 25.66 -17.20 -4.08
C THR A 289 24.26 -17.66 -4.40
N LYS A 290 24.15 -18.84 -5.01
CA LYS A 290 22.89 -19.53 -5.31
C LYS A 290 22.61 -20.61 -4.26
N ALA A 291 21.40 -20.61 -3.72
CA ALA A 291 20.84 -21.68 -2.91
C ALA A 291 19.78 -22.46 -3.71
N SER A 292 19.83 -23.78 -3.64
CA SER A 292 18.85 -24.67 -4.25
C SER A 292 18.65 -25.91 -3.41
N SER A 293 17.44 -26.46 -3.41
CA SER A 293 17.12 -27.76 -2.83
C SER A 293 16.52 -28.68 -3.90
N THR A 294 16.74 -29.99 -3.81
CA THR A 294 16.01 -30.95 -4.65
C THR A 294 14.66 -31.35 -4.04
N THR A 295 14.29 -30.77 -2.89
CA THR A 295 13.02 -31.06 -2.20
C THR A 295 12.12 -29.83 -2.15
N ALA A 296 10.80 -30.05 -2.04
CA ALA A 296 9.83 -28.97 -1.91
C ALA A 296 9.80 -28.34 -0.51
N MET A 297 10.67 -28.77 0.40
CA MET A 297 10.75 -28.20 1.74
C MET A 297 11.31 -26.78 1.68
N ASN A 298 10.69 -25.85 2.39
CA ASN A 298 11.17 -24.49 2.49
C ASN A 298 12.41 -24.44 3.40
N GLU A 299 13.49 -23.89 2.85
CA GLU A 299 14.79 -23.73 3.48
C GLU A 299 15.20 -22.25 3.46
N GLY A 300 16.10 -21.85 4.36
CA GLY A 300 16.59 -20.48 4.50
C GLY A 300 18.09 -20.38 4.32
N MET A 301 18.55 -19.50 3.45
CA MET A 301 19.95 -19.08 3.31
C MET A 301 20.19 -17.86 4.21
N TYR A 302 21.01 -18.01 5.24
CA TYR A 302 21.29 -16.99 6.25
C TYR A 302 22.53 -16.17 5.94
N PHE A 303 22.38 -14.85 6.02
CA PHE A 303 23.45 -13.89 5.76
C PHE A 303 24.24 -13.52 7.02
N SER A 304 24.09 -14.24 8.13
CA SER A 304 24.82 -13.98 9.38
C SER A 304 25.62 -15.18 9.87
N LYS A 305 26.08 -16.10 9.00
CA LYS A 305 26.76 -17.37 9.35
C LYS A 305 25.93 -18.42 10.10
N ALA A 306 24.92 -18.01 10.86
CA ALA A 306 23.93 -18.87 11.50
C ALA A 306 22.70 -18.06 11.90
N CYS A 307 21.59 -18.76 12.11
CA CYS A 307 20.34 -18.21 12.64
C CYS A 307 20.57 -17.43 13.97
N GLN A 308 21.48 -17.91 14.83
CA GLN A 308 21.73 -17.36 16.18
C GLN A 308 22.95 -16.44 16.28
N ALA A 309 23.41 -15.84 15.18
CA ALA A 309 24.67 -15.09 15.20
C ALA A 309 24.56 -13.65 15.73
N THR A 310 23.41 -13.00 15.54
CA THR A 310 23.24 -11.59 15.93
C THR A 310 22.32 -11.51 17.13
N ARG A 311 22.88 -11.19 18.30
CA ARG A 311 22.11 -10.91 19.51
C ARG A 311 21.55 -9.49 19.46
N TYR A 312 20.29 -9.33 19.86
CA TYR A 312 19.63 -8.03 19.92
C TYR A 312 18.65 -7.98 21.09
N THR A 313 18.64 -6.84 21.79
CA THR A 313 17.65 -6.54 22.84
C THR A 313 16.69 -5.49 22.29
N PRO A 314 15.43 -5.85 21.98
CA PRO A 314 14.47 -4.93 21.39
C PRO A 314 14.13 -3.74 22.29
N ASN A 315 14.33 -2.51 21.81
CA ASN A 315 13.79 -1.31 22.44
C ASN A 315 12.67 -0.71 21.58
N ALA A 316 11.64 -0.19 22.24
CA ALA A 316 10.56 0.49 21.54
C ALA A 316 11.11 1.70 20.78
N GLY A 317 10.79 1.79 19.49
CA GLY A 317 11.26 2.84 18.59
C GLY A 317 12.45 2.45 17.71
N ASP A 318 13.16 1.36 18.01
CA ASP A 318 14.25 0.87 17.16
C ASP A 318 13.71 0.48 15.77
N TRP A 319 14.52 0.72 14.74
CA TRP A 319 14.25 0.26 13.38
C TRP A 319 15.20 -0.89 13.01
N ILE A 320 14.63 -2.02 12.56
CA ILE A 320 15.40 -3.09 11.90
C ILE A 320 15.21 -2.95 10.41
N ILE A 321 16.28 -2.59 9.70
CA ILE A 321 16.26 -2.35 8.25
C ILE A 321 17.23 -3.31 7.59
N ALA A 322 16.79 -3.99 6.53
CA ALA A 322 17.63 -4.92 5.81
C ALA A 322 17.32 -4.94 4.32
N GLY A 323 18.31 -5.29 3.50
CA GLY A 323 18.14 -5.42 2.06
C GLY A 323 19.17 -6.34 1.43
N ALA A 324 18.87 -6.86 0.25
CA ALA A 324 19.78 -7.67 -0.54
C ALA A 324 19.35 -7.65 -2.01
N TRP A 325 20.30 -7.83 -2.92
CA TRP A 325 19.99 -8.18 -4.30
C TRP A 325 19.56 -9.64 -4.35
N ILE A 326 18.40 -9.90 -4.93
CA ILE A 326 17.82 -11.24 -5.05
C ILE A 326 17.46 -11.50 -6.52
N LYS A 327 17.76 -12.71 -7.00
CA LYS A 327 17.43 -13.24 -8.33
C LYS A 327 16.95 -14.68 -8.20
N GLY A 328 15.75 -14.99 -8.69
CA GLY A 328 15.23 -16.36 -8.67
C GLY A 328 13.71 -16.43 -8.74
N ASP A 329 13.21 -17.66 -8.83
CA ASP A 329 11.79 -18.00 -8.75
C ASP A 329 11.61 -18.58 -7.35
N SER A 330 10.96 -17.91 -6.41
CA SER A 330 10.63 -18.50 -5.11
C SER A 330 9.11 -18.57 -4.96
N ARG A 331 8.47 -19.38 -5.80
CA ARG A 331 7.01 -19.59 -5.85
C ARG A 331 6.34 -19.93 -4.52
N THR A 332 7.10 -20.24 -3.46
CA THR A 332 6.54 -20.78 -2.23
C THR A 332 6.26 -19.74 -1.15
N THR A 333 6.82 -18.52 -1.22
CA THR A 333 6.41 -17.40 -0.36
C THR A 333 6.78 -16.06 -1.00
N ILE A 334 5.84 -15.13 -0.93
CA ILE A 334 5.90 -13.67 -1.14
C ILE A 334 7.07 -12.94 -0.40
N HIS A 335 8.05 -13.64 0.16
CA HIS A 335 9.11 -13.06 0.99
C HIS A 335 10.47 -13.67 0.64
N GLY A 336 11.03 -13.26 -0.52
CA GLY A 336 12.40 -13.61 -0.90
C GLY A 336 13.41 -13.20 0.17
N LEU A 337 13.17 -12.08 0.88
CA LEU A 337 13.97 -11.62 2.02
C LEU A 337 13.15 -11.61 3.32
N GLY A 338 13.71 -12.11 4.42
CA GLY A 338 13.02 -12.15 5.71
C GLY A 338 13.95 -12.06 6.91
N LEU A 339 13.35 -11.87 8.09
CA LEU A 339 14.04 -11.96 9.38
C LEU A 339 13.66 -13.25 10.09
N SER A 340 14.65 -14.05 10.45
CA SER A 340 14.46 -15.24 11.26
C SER A 340 14.81 -14.92 12.72
N PHE A 341 13.96 -15.34 13.65
CA PHE A 341 14.16 -15.14 15.09
C PHE A 341 14.38 -16.51 15.73
N CYS A 342 15.63 -16.77 16.12
CA CYS A 342 16.13 -18.11 16.41
C CYS A 342 16.26 -18.37 17.92
N GLY A 343 15.73 -17.45 18.72
CA GLY A 343 15.39 -17.60 20.13
C GLY A 343 13.97 -17.11 20.34
N TYR A 344 13.14 -17.90 21.02
CA TYR A 344 11.84 -17.44 21.48
C TYR A 344 12.03 -16.58 22.74
N PRO A 345 11.30 -15.45 22.90
CA PRO A 345 10.28 -14.87 21.98
C PRO A 345 10.82 -13.93 20.88
N GLN A 346 9.97 -13.66 19.88
CA GLN A 346 10.22 -12.67 18.81
C GLN A 346 9.97 -11.23 19.30
N PRO A 347 10.63 -10.22 18.72
CA PRO A 347 10.27 -8.83 18.94
C PRO A 347 8.85 -8.56 18.43
N THR A 348 8.19 -7.60 19.06
CA THR A 348 6.92 -7.04 18.57
C THR A 348 7.22 -5.80 17.73
N PHE A 349 6.38 -5.55 16.73
CA PHE A 349 6.57 -4.46 15.78
C PHE A 349 5.29 -3.62 15.67
N SER A 350 5.43 -2.30 15.77
CA SER A 350 4.34 -1.35 15.53
C SER A 350 4.15 -1.04 14.06
N LYS A 351 5.20 -1.23 13.23
CA LYS A 351 5.15 -1.01 11.79
C LYS A 351 6.04 -2.00 11.06
N LYS A 352 5.55 -2.52 9.92
CA LYS A 352 6.30 -3.37 9.00
C LYS A 352 6.12 -2.88 7.58
N MET A 353 7.22 -2.60 6.91
CA MET A 353 7.26 -2.27 5.49
C MET A 353 8.29 -3.12 4.78
N TYR A 354 8.03 -3.44 3.53
CA TYR A 354 8.86 -4.30 2.71
C TYR A 354 8.65 -3.97 1.25
N GLN A 355 9.65 -4.27 0.44
CA GLN A 355 9.62 -4.26 -1.01
C GLN A 355 10.21 -5.60 -1.47
N GLN A 356 9.58 -6.21 -2.48
CA GLN A 356 9.79 -7.61 -2.85
C GLN A 356 10.39 -7.80 -4.26
N GLY A 357 10.88 -6.73 -4.90
CA GLY A 357 11.26 -6.71 -6.30
C GLY A 357 10.07 -6.55 -7.25
N MET A 358 10.35 -6.22 -8.52
CA MET A 358 9.33 -5.87 -9.51
C MET A 358 8.66 -7.09 -10.18
N LEU A 359 9.42 -8.16 -10.47
CA LEU A 359 8.95 -9.32 -11.24
C LEU A 359 9.57 -10.61 -10.69
N GLU A 360 8.73 -11.60 -10.37
CA GLU A 360 9.18 -12.94 -9.98
C GLU A 360 9.50 -13.78 -11.23
N GLY A 361 10.60 -14.53 -11.22
CA GLY A 361 10.87 -15.58 -12.22
C GLY A 361 11.37 -15.11 -13.60
N ASP A 362 11.51 -13.81 -13.86
CA ASP A 362 12.09 -13.28 -15.11
C ASP A 362 13.63 -13.44 -15.18
N GLY A 363 14.23 -13.92 -14.09
CA GLY A 363 15.67 -14.16 -13.96
C GLY A 363 16.50 -12.87 -13.81
N GLN A 364 15.86 -11.73 -13.57
CA GLN A 364 16.54 -10.46 -13.31
C GLN A 364 16.92 -10.33 -11.84
N TRP A 365 17.91 -9.47 -11.60
CA TRP A 365 18.24 -9.02 -10.25
C TRP A 365 17.23 -7.97 -9.81
N SER A 366 16.72 -8.08 -8.60
CA SER A 366 15.88 -7.07 -7.95
C SER A 366 16.44 -6.74 -6.57
N TRP A 367 16.43 -5.47 -6.18
CA TRP A 367 16.79 -5.09 -4.83
C TRP A 367 15.57 -5.27 -3.92
N GLN A 368 15.65 -6.20 -2.97
CA GLN A 368 14.59 -6.39 -1.97
C GLN A 368 15.00 -5.75 -0.64
N TRP A 369 14.03 -5.19 0.08
CA TRP A 369 14.28 -4.64 1.42
C TRP A 369 13.10 -4.78 2.37
N LEU A 370 13.40 -4.71 3.66
CA LEU A 370 12.42 -4.67 4.75
C LEU A 370 12.82 -3.62 5.79
N ALA A 371 11.83 -3.03 6.44
CA ALA A 371 11.99 -2.06 7.52
C ALA A 371 10.90 -2.29 8.57
N TYR A 372 11.30 -2.72 9.77
CA TYR A 372 10.40 -3.01 10.89
C TYR A 372 10.65 -2.07 12.05
N LYS A 373 9.62 -1.34 12.49
CA LYS A 373 9.66 -0.51 13.70
C LYS A 373 9.28 -1.33 14.91
N VAL A 374 10.19 -1.42 15.86
CA VAL A 374 10.08 -2.23 17.07
C VAL A 374 9.16 -1.54 18.07
N SER A 375 8.20 -2.28 18.63
CA SER A 375 7.36 -1.83 19.75
C SER A 375 7.84 -2.35 21.11
N GLY A 376 8.69 -3.38 21.12
CA GLY A 376 9.30 -3.96 22.31
C GLY A 376 9.52 -5.46 22.17
N GLY A 377 9.97 -6.11 23.25
CA GLY A 377 10.15 -7.56 23.30
C GLY A 377 11.39 -7.97 24.10
N PRO A 378 11.52 -9.26 24.42
CA PRO A 378 12.68 -9.78 25.12
C PRO A 378 13.90 -9.86 24.19
N ALA A 379 15.09 -9.95 24.81
CA ALA A 379 16.32 -10.20 24.07
C ALA A 379 16.22 -11.48 23.23
N THR A 380 16.64 -11.39 21.97
CA THR A 380 16.53 -12.47 20.99
C THR A 380 17.80 -12.58 20.16
N TYR A 381 17.86 -13.64 19.36
CA TYR A 381 18.82 -13.76 18.28
C TYR A 381 18.07 -13.72 16.97
N PHE A 382 18.63 -13.00 16.00
CA PHE A 382 18.00 -12.88 14.71
C PHE A 382 19.01 -12.90 13.57
N SER A 383 18.51 -13.22 12.39
CA SER A 383 19.30 -13.32 11.17
C SER A 383 18.48 -12.84 9.99
N LEU A 384 19.13 -12.11 9.08
CA LEU A 384 18.58 -11.87 7.76
C LEU A 384 18.75 -13.14 6.92
N TYR A 385 17.67 -13.57 6.27
CA TYR A 385 17.70 -14.76 5.45
C TYR A 385 16.92 -14.57 4.15
N CYS A 386 17.20 -15.46 3.21
CA CYS A 386 16.46 -15.60 1.98
C CYS A 386 15.87 -17.01 1.88
N GLN A 387 14.59 -17.13 1.52
CA GLN A 387 13.90 -18.42 1.45
C GLN A 387 14.09 -19.08 0.08
N PHE A 388 14.23 -20.41 0.05
CA PHE A 388 14.30 -21.20 -1.18
C PHE A 388 13.71 -22.60 -0.98
N SER A 389 13.50 -23.32 -2.09
CA SER A 389 13.04 -24.72 -2.09
C SER A 389 13.55 -25.43 -3.37
N THR A 390 12.70 -26.20 -4.05
CA THR A 390 12.93 -26.61 -5.45
C THR A 390 13.07 -25.42 -6.39
N SER A 391 12.53 -24.27 -5.99
CA SER A 391 12.64 -23.02 -6.71
C SER A 391 13.87 -22.27 -6.15
N PRO A 392 14.98 -22.20 -6.91
CA PRO A 392 16.26 -21.74 -6.39
C PRO A 392 16.32 -20.22 -6.31
N VAL A 393 17.17 -19.72 -5.41
CA VAL A 393 17.40 -18.29 -5.23
C VAL A 393 18.88 -17.96 -5.29
N THR A 394 19.21 -16.80 -5.85
CA THR A 394 20.57 -16.25 -5.88
C THR A 394 20.52 -14.92 -5.15
N ALA A 395 21.45 -14.71 -4.21
CA ALA A 395 21.52 -13.50 -3.44
C ALA A 395 22.90 -12.85 -3.53
N TYR A 396 22.93 -11.53 -3.38
CA TYR A 396 24.15 -10.73 -3.37
C TYR A 396 24.01 -9.50 -2.45
N GLY A 397 25.11 -9.12 -1.81
CA GLY A 397 25.24 -7.85 -1.08
C GLY A 397 24.20 -7.55 0.00
N PRO A 398 24.00 -8.46 0.97
CA PRO A 398 23.07 -8.23 2.05
C PRO A 398 23.56 -7.12 3.00
N VAL A 399 22.62 -6.30 3.44
CA VAL A 399 22.80 -5.32 4.50
C VAL A 399 21.76 -5.54 5.59
N LEU A 400 22.17 -5.36 6.84
CA LEU A 400 21.30 -5.43 8.00
C LEU A 400 21.72 -4.35 9.01
N TYR A 401 20.77 -3.52 9.40
CA TYR A 401 20.96 -2.41 10.31
C TYR A 401 19.96 -2.48 11.46
N ILE A 402 20.45 -2.15 12.65
CA ILE A 402 19.61 -1.83 13.81
C ILE A 402 19.87 -0.36 14.11
N ILE A 403 18.86 0.47 13.91
CA ILE A 403 18.93 1.91 14.13
C ILE A 403 18.18 2.22 15.43
N PRO A 404 18.87 2.77 16.45
CA PRO A 404 18.23 3.10 17.72
C PRO A 404 17.08 4.09 17.55
N GLY A 405 16.02 3.92 18.35
CA GLY A 405 14.89 4.85 18.40
C GLY A 405 15.36 6.30 18.66
N GLY A 406 14.93 7.23 17.82
CA GLY A 406 15.28 8.65 17.91
C GLY A 406 16.63 9.03 17.28
N ALA A 407 17.41 8.08 16.75
CA ALA A 407 18.65 8.40 16.02
C ALA A 407 18.39 9.11 14.69
N ILE A 408 17.27 8.80 14.04
CA ILE A 408 16.72 9.45 12.84
C ILE A 408 15.19 9.45 12.95
N SER A 409 14.52 10.28 12.16
CA SER A 409 13.05 10.29 12.10
C SER A 409 12.50 9.00 11.47
N ASP A 410 11.21 8.71 11.67
CA ASP A 410 10.56 7.57 11.01
C ASP A 410 10.57 7.71 9.48
N ASP A 411 10.42 8.94 8.97
CA ASP A 411 10.51 9.24 7.55
C ASP A 411 11.93 8.97 7.03
N ASP A 412 12.96 9.46 7.73
CA ASP A 412 14.37 9.22 7.36
C ASP A 412 14.74 7.73 7.38
N ALA A 413 14.18 6.96 8.33
CA ALA A 413 14.43 5.52 8.42
C ALA A 413 13.91 4.79 7.18
N LEU A 414 12.74 5.21 6.68
CA LEU A 414 12.12 4.60 5.50
C LEU A 414 12.74 5.10 4.21
N GLU A 415 13.11 6.37 4.14
CA GLU A 415 13.92 6.90 3.05
C GLU A 415 15.25 6.15 2.98
N PHE A 416 15.94 5.95 4.12
CA PHE A 416 17.15 5.15 4.20
C PHE A 416 16.93 3.71 3.72
N ALA A 417 15.87 3.03 4.15
CA ALA A 417 15.53 1.70 3.65
C ALA A 417 15.31 1.69 2.12
N SER A 418 14.63 2.71 1.60
CA SER A 418 14.30 2.85 0.19
C SER A 418 15.45 3.31 -0.70
N THR A 419 16.55 3.80 -0.14
CA THR A 419 17.73 4.32 -0.88
C THR A 419 19.07 3.65 -0.54
N MET A 420 19.13 2.85 0.54
CA MET A 420 20.37 2.16 0.93
C MET A 420 20.93 1.26 -0.18
N ALA A 421 22.26 1.19 -0.23
CA ALA A 421 23.01 0.32 -1.14
C ALA A 421 23.74 -0.79 -0.36
N SER A 422 24.15 -1.83 -1.06
CA SER A 422 25.02 -2.87 -0.50
C SER A 422 26.37 -2.27 -0.07
N VAL A 423 26.80 -2.58 1.16
CA VAL A 423 28.11 -2.18 1.69
C VAL A 423 28.77 -3.35 2.40
N ASP A 424 30.10 -3.40 2.36
CA ASP A 424 30.86 -4.40 3.09
C ASP A 424 30.58 -4.31 4.60
N SER A 425 30.35 -5.48 5.23
CA SER A 425 30.25 -5.66 6.67
C SER A 425 31.52 -5.23 7.44
N ALA A 426 32.68 -5.24 6.78
CA ALA A 426 33.94 -4.78 7.35
C ALA A 426 34.09 -3.24 7.37
N CYS A 427 33.21 -2.51 6.67
CA CYS A 427 33.35 -1.07 6.55
C CYS A 427 32.95 -0.31 7.83
N PRO A 428 33.85 0.53 8.37
CA PRO A 428 33.54 1.34 9.54
C PRO A 428 32.44 2.36 9.28
N VAL A 429 31.65 2.67 10.31
CA VAL A 429 30.73 3.82 10.28
C VAL A 429 31.53 5.11 10.05
N GLY A 430 31.02 5.99 9.17
CA GLY A 430 31.68 7.22 8.75
C GLY A 430 32.67 7.07 7.60
N SER A 431 32.93 5.84 7.14
CA SER A 431 33.76 5.60 5.95
C SER A 431 32.94 5.60 4.66
N ILE A 432 33.63 5.72 3.52
CA ILE A 432 33.07 5.52 2.19
C ILE A 432 33.58 4.17 1.68
N CYS A 433 32.66 3.30 1.28
CA CYS A 433 32.98 1.92 0.92
C CYS A 433 32.12 1.40 -0.23
N ASN A 434 32.59 0.30 -0.82
CA ASN A 434 31.82 -0.55 -1.73
C ASN A 434 31.72 -1.98 -1.18
N MET A 435 31.05 -2.85 -1.94
CA MET A 435 31.02 -4.29 -1.72
C MET A 435 32.38 -4.97 -1.96
N PRO A 436 32.70 -6.06 -1.23
CA PRO A 436 33.85 -6.91 -1.54
C PRO A 436 33.81 -7.39 -3.00
N GLY A 437 34.96 -7.38 -3.67
CA GLY A 437 35.09 -7.84 -5.06
C GLY A 437 34.80 -6.78 -6.13
N HIS A 438 34.39 -5.56 -5.75
CA HIS A 438 34.27 -4.41 -6.65
C HIS A 438 35.23 -3.29 -6.21
N PRO A 439 36.56 -3.52 -6.29
CA PRO A 439 37.54 -2.53 -5.86
C PRO A 439 37.45 -1.28 -6.73
N LEU A 440 37.74 -0.13 -6.12
CA LEU A 440 37.97 1.09 -6.88
C LEU A 440 39.23 0.92 -7.70
N VAL A 441 39.14 1.18 -9.00
CA VAL A 441 40.32 1.32 -9.85
C VAL A 441 40.97 2.65 -9.46
N THR A 442 41.95 2.59 -8.57
CA THR A 442 42.84 3.73 -8.32
C THR A 442 43.87 3.74 -9.43
N ILE A 443 43.85 4.77 -10.28
CA ILE A 443 44.95 4.99 -11.22
C ILE A 443 46.18 5.38 -10.39
N PRO A 444 47.33 4.69 -10.56
CA PRO A 444 48.56 4.99 -9.83
C PRO A 444 49.12 6.38 -10.13
#